data_AF-A0A820I104-F1
#
_entry.id   AF-A0A820I104-F1
#
_cell.length_a   1.000
_cell.length_b   1.000
_cell.length_c   1.000
_cell.angle_alpha   90.00
_cell.angle_beta   90.00
_cell.angle_gamma   90.00
#
_symmetry.space_group_name_H-M   'P 1'
#
loop_
_entity.id
_entity.type
_entity.pdbx_description
1 polymer ?
#
loop_
_entity_poly.entity_id
_entity_poly.type
_entity_poly.pdbx_seq_one_letter_code
_entity_poly.pdbx_strand_id
1 'polypeptide(L)' 'MSGKANPPELKKFMDKQCQLKLNGNRTVVGVLRGFD' A
#
# COMPACT_ATOMS: atom_id res chain seq x y z
N MET A 1 9.61 0.11 26.24
CA MET A 1 8.15 0.09 26.07
C MET A 1 7.84 0.27 24.58
N SER A 2 7.12 -0.70 24.02
CA SER A 2 6.80 -0.84 22.59
C SER A 2 6.14 0.42 22.03
N GLY A 3 6.81 1.09 21.08
CA GLY A 3 6.29 2.26 20.39
C GLY A 3 5.12 1.85 19.52
N LYS A 4 3.94 2.42 19.77
CA LYS A 4 2.74 2.25 18.96
C LYS A 4 3.08 2.72 17.54
N ALA A 5 3.45 1.79 16.67
CA ALA A 5 3.67 2.07 15.26
C ALA A 5 2.37 2.69 14.74
N ASN A 6 2.46 3.92 14.24
CA ASN A 6 1.36 4.53 13.52
C ASN A 6 0.87 3.51 12.48
N PRO A 7 -0.45 3.27 12.36
CA PRO A 7 -0.94 2.28 11.41
C PRO A 7 -0.32 2.60 10.05
N PRO A 8 0.32 1.61 9.39
CA PRO A 8 1.06 1.86 8.16
C PRO A 8 0.15 2.60 7.21
N GLU A 9 0.64 3.68 6.60
CA GLU A 9 -0.19 4.51 5.73
C GLU A 9 -0.80 3.71 4.57
N LEU A 10 -0.21 2.55 4.24
CA LEU A 10 -0.69 1.59 3.25
C LEU A 10 -1.98 0.87 3.68
N LYS A 11 -2.20 0.66 4.99
CA LYS A 11 -3.39 -0.01 5.50
C LYS A 11 -4.69 0.72 5.11
N LYS A 12 -4.65 2.05 4.95
CA LYS A 12 -5.82 2.84 4.51
C LYS A 12 -6.22 2.62 3.04
N PHE A 13 -5.35 1.98 2.27
CA PHE A 13 -5.54 1.67 0.85
C PHE A 13 -5.90 0.19 0.61
N MET A 14 -5.91 -0.65 1.65
CA MET A 14 -6.37 -2.04 1.55
C MET A 14 -7.80 -2.11 1.01
N ASP A 15 -8.05 -3.11 0.17
CA ASP A 15 -9.35 -3.38 -0.48
C ASP A 15 -9.88 -2.23 -1.34
N LYS A 16 -9.03 -1.25 -1.68
CA LYS A 16 -9.35 -0.18 -2.63
C LYS A 16 -8.61 -0.38 -3.94
N GLN A 17 -9.25 0.03 -5.03
CA GLN A 17 -8.60 0.15 -6.33
C GLN A 17 -7.57 1.27 -6.28
N CYS A 18 -6.32 0.95 -6.57
CA CYS A 18 -5.17 1.84 -6.52
C CYS A 18 -4.41 1.78 -7.84
N GLN A 19 -3.84 2.91 -8.24
CA GLN A 19 -2.86 3.00 -9.32
C GLN A 19 -1.49 3.19 -8.68
N LEU A 20 -0.56 2.28 -8.95
CA LEU A 20 0.78 2.29 -8.40
C LEU A 20 1.80 2.47 -9.52
N LYS A 21 2.73 3.41 -9.34
CA LYS A 21 3.90 3.55 -10.19
C LYS A 21 5.04 2.74 -9.59
N LEU A 22 5.52 1.77 -10.35
CA LEU A 22 6.64 0.91 -9.98
C LEU A 22 7.91 1.36 -10.70
N ASN A 23 9.05 0.93 -10.17
CA ASN A 23 10.35 1.12 -10.80
C ASN A 23 10.38 0.56 -12.22
N GLY A 24 11.15 1.21 -13.10
CA GLY A 24 11.20 0.88 -14.53
C GLY A 24 10.03 1.43 -15.32
N ASN A 25 9.44 2.55 -14.87
CA ASN A 25 8.34 3.25 -15.54
C ASN A 25 7.08 2.38 -15.78
N ARG A 26 6.85 1.43 -14.87
CA ARG A 26 5.69 0.53 -14.92
C ARG A 26 4.54 1.11 -14.11
N THR A 27 3.33 0.93 -14.59
CA THR A 27 2.10 1.35 -13.91
C THR A 27 1.19 0.15 -13.76
N VAL A 28 0.73 -0.11 -12.53
CA VAL A 28 -0.19 -1.20 -12.21
C VAL A 28 -1.47 -0.62 -11.63
N VAL A 29 -2.62 -1.10 -12.09
CA VAL A 29 -3.93 -0.77 -11.54
C VAL A 29 -4.54 -2.05 -10.99
N GLY A 30 -5.01 -2.01 -9.75
CA GLY A 30 -5.62 -3.17 -9.10
C GLY A 30 -6.03 -2.87 -7.67
N VAL A 31 -6.49 -3.91 -6.96
CA VAL A 31 -6.86 -3.79 -5.55
C VAL A 31 -5.67 -4.14 -4.66
N LEU A 32 -5.34 -3.29 -3.69
CA LEU A 32 -4.29 -3.60 -2.71
C LEU A 32 -4.81 -4.66 -1.70
N ARG A 33 -4.27 -5.88 -1.77
CA ARG A 33 -4.71 -7.01 -0.94
C ARG A 33 -3.82 -7.30 0.26
N GLY A 34 -2.62 -6.73 0.29
CA GLY A 34 -1.65 -6.96 1.35
C GLY A 34 -0.37 -6.18 1.09
N PHE A 35 0.40 -5.98 2.15
CA PHE A 35 1.74 -5.43 2.15
C PHE A 35 2.49 -6.04 3.34
N ASP A 36 3.81 -6.07 3.26
CA ASP A 36 4.73 -6.44 4.34
C ASP A 36 5.50 -5.19 4.77
#